data_AF-A0A3N7CCB8-F1
#
_entry.id   AF-A0A3N7CCB8-F1
#
_cell.length_a   1.000
_cell.length_b   1.000
_cell.length_c   1.000
_cell.angle_alpha   90.00
_cell.angle_beta   90.00
_cell.angle_gamma   90.00
#
_symmetry.space_group_name_H-M   'P 1'
#
loop_
_entity.id
_entity.type
_entity.pdbx_description
1 polymer ?
#
loop_
_entity_poly.entity_id
_entity_poly.type
_entity_poly.pdbx_seq_one_letter_code
_entity_poly.pdbx_strand_id
1 'polypeptide(L)'
;MNREQWLAGIEAKCEPVGECLEWQGRFQLGGKTPVIYVPAGMIPGLCQGSHSARGVMWFLDKGERNQAGTVLRAKCKNFACISLDHMVVFTRAEAPKEQSARGEFSTAKRNAAAINRARAMPTKLSVDLAREIRQRPESSRDLAPVYGVSSGTITAVRRGALWPEAANGSSVFNWRP
;
A
#
# COMPACT_ATOMS: atom_id res chain seq x y z
N MET A 1 -35.54 -9.74 14.39
CA MET A 1 -34.35 -10.59 14.52
C MET A 1 -33.87 -10.50 15.96
N ASN A 2 -33.86 -11.61 16.67
CA ASN A 2 -33.33 -11.66 18.05
C ASN A 2 -31.80 -11.86 18.03
N ARG A 3 -31.16 -11.78 19.20
CA ARG A 3 -29.70 -11.90 19.32
C ARG A 3 -29.19 -13.27 18.85
N GLU A 4 -29.89 -14.34 19.20
CA GLU A 4 -29.51 -15.72 18.85
C GLU A 4 -29.55 -15.97 17.35
N GLN A 5 -30.61 -15.54 16.66
CA GLN A 5 -30.72 -15.61 15.20
C GLN A 5 -29.59 -14.84 14.50
N TRP A 6 -29.22 -13.70 15.06
CA TRP A 6 -28.12 -12.90 14.52
C TRP A 6 -26.76 -13.59 14.71
N LEU A 7 -26.50 -14.18 15.89
CA LEU A 7 -25.28 -14.95 16.16
C LEU A 7 -25.20 -16.21 15.27
N ALA A 8 -26.29 -16.97 15.16
CA ALA A 8 -26.37 -18.12 14.26
C ALA A 8 -26.10 -17.71 12.79
N GLY A 9 -26.56 -16.52 12.38
CA GLY A 9 -26.28 -15.96 11.06
C GLY A 9 -24.82 -15.50 10.84
N ILE A 10 -24.06 -15.29 11.92
CA ILE A 10 -22.61 -15.06 11.86
C ILE A 10 -21.91 -16.42 11.73
N GLU A 11 -22.24 -17.36 12.62
CA GLU A 11 -21.65 -18.71 12.64
C GLU A 11 -21.84 -19.45 11.32
N ALA A 12 -23.01 -19.35 10.69
CA ALA A 12 -23.29 -19.94 9.38
C ALA A 12 -22.39 -19.41 8.24
N LYS A 13 -21.68 -18.30 8.46
CA LYS A 13 -20.72 -17.70 7.50
C LYS A 13 -19.27 -17.96 7.90
N CYS A 14 -19.03 -18.74 8.94
CA CYS A 14 -17.71 -19.08 9.43
C CYS A 14 -17.36 -20.50 8.96
N GLU A 15 -16.31 -20.63 8.16
CA GLU A 15 -15.85 -21.94 7.67
C GLU A 15 -14.48 -22.28 8.28
N PRO A 16 -14.32 -23.42 8.94
CA PRO A 16 -13.02 -23.87 9.41
C PRO A 16 -12.16 -24.35 8.22
N VAL A 17 -11.05 -23.66 7.97
CA VAL A 17 -10.08 -23.99 6.90
C VAL A 17 -8.70 -24.14 7.53
N GLY A 18 -8.32 -25.39 7.82
CA GLY A 18 -7.11 -25.70 8.58
C GLY A 18 -7.16 -25.08 9.98
N GLU A 19 -6.18 -24.25 10.32
CA GLU A 19 -6.14 -23.49 11.58
C GLU A 19 -6.91 -22.17 11.51
N CYS A 20 -7.40 -21.76 10.33
CA CYS A 20 -8.14 -20.52 10.16
C CYS A 20 -9.64 -20.72 10.30
N LEU A 21 -10.33 -19.70 10.81
CA LEU A 21 -11.78 -19.56 10.70
C LEU A 21 -12.06 -18.51 9.63
N GLU A 22 -12.42 -18.94 8.43
CA GLU A 22 -12.63 -18.08 7.27
C GLU A 22 -14.04 -17.50 7.23
N TRP A 23 -14.12 -16.20 6.94
CA TRP A 23 -15.36 -15.47 6.77
C TRP A 23 -15.85 -15.58 5.33
N GLN A 24 -16.97 -16.24 5.12
CA GLN A 24 -17.67 -16.38 3.84
C GLN A 24 -18.67 -15.25 3.57
N GLY A 25 -18.76 -14.27 4.47
CA GLY A 25 -19.66 -13.14 4.33
C GLY A 25 -19.08 -12.00 3.50
N ARG A 26 -19.67 -10.82 3.68
CA ARG A 26 -19.28 -9.61 2.95
C ARG A 26 -17.90 -9.10 3.41
N PHE A 27 -17.16 -8.54 2.46
CA PHE A 27 -15.97 -7.72 2.70
C PHE A 27 -16.27 -6.24 2.44
N GLN A 28 -15.48 -5.35 3.04
CA GLN A 28 -15.50 -3.92 2.69
C GLN A 28 -15.29 -3.74 1.18
N LEU A 29 -15.95 -2.76 0.56
CA LEU A 29 -15.89 -2.53 -0.88
C LEU A 29 -14.44 -2.42 -1.39
N GLY A 30 -14.05 -3.29 -2.32
CA GLY A 30 -12.69 -3.34 -2.88
C GLY A 30 -11.60 -3.65 -1.85
N GLY A 31 -11.98 -4.16 -0.67
CA GLY A 31 -11.13 -4.29 0.50
C GLY A 31 -10.90 -5.74 0.93
N LYS A 32 -10.03 -5.88 1.94
CA LYS A 32 -9.59 -7.15 2.55
C LYS A 32 -10.12 -7.35 3.97
N THR A 33 -11.07 -6.50 4.37
CA THR A 33 -11.61 -6.47 5.73
C THR A 33 -12.97 -7.17 5.71
N PRO A 34 -13.14 -8.31 6.41
CA PRO A 34 -14.43 -8.95 6.56
C PRO A 34 -15.35 -8.05 7.40
N VAL A 35 -16.61 -7.90 6.98
CA VAL A 35 -17.58 -7.02 7.63
C VAL A 35 -18.88 -7.75 7.96
N ILE A 36 -19.47 -7.36 9.08
CA ILE A 36 -20.75 -7.87 9.58
C ILE A 36 -21.70 -6.68 9.75
N TYR A 37 -22.95 -6.87 9.35
CA TYR A 37 -24.01 -5.93 9.71
C TYR A 37 -24.46 -6.18 11.15
N VAL A 38 -24.35 -5.17 12.00
CA VAL A 38 -24.79 -5.17 13.39
C VAL A 38 -26.10 -4.38 13.47
N PRO A 39 -27.24 -5.03 13.78
CA PRO A 39 -28.50 -4.33 14.07
C PRO A 39 -28.42 -3.47 15.33
N ALA A 40 -29.36 -2.54 15.48
CA ALA A 40 -29.47 -1.72 16.69
C ALA A 40 -29.62 -2.60 17.94
N GLY A 41 -28.90 -2.25 19.01
CA GLY A 41 -29.00 -2.92 20.32
C GLY A 41 -28.33 -4.29 20.43
N MET A 42 -27.74 -4.84 19.35
CA MET A 42 -27.07 -6.15 19.42
C MET A 42 -25.73 -6.09 20.15
N ILE A 43 -25.04 -4.96 20.08
CA ILE A 43 -23.78 -4.75 20.81
C ILE A 43 -23.89 -3.41 21.57
N PRO A 44 -23.78 -3.40 22.90
CA PRO A 44 -23.74 -2.16 23.68
C PRO A 44 -22.64 -1.21 23.19
N GLY A 45 -23.01 0.05 22.96
CA GLY A 45 -22.06 1.08 22.52
C GLY A 45 -21.65 1.01 21.04
N LEU A 46 -22.27 0.14 20.23
CA LEU A 46 -22.14 0.15 18.78
C LEU A 46 -23.42 0.68 18.12
N CYS A 47 -23.25 1.56 17.13
CA CYS A 47 -24.35 2.00 16.28
C CYS A 47 -24.77 0.88 15.31
N GLN A 48 -26.02 0.93 14.86
CA GLN A 48 -26.50 0.06 13.78
C GLN A 48 -25.70 0.34 12.50
N GLY A 49 -25.17 -0.70 11.85
CA GLY A 49 -24.39 -0.52 10.62
C GLY A 49 -23.43 -1.66 10.30
N SER A 50 -22.55 -1.44 9.31
CA SER A 50 -21.50 -2.39 8.95
C SER A 50 -20.26 -2.17 9.82
N HIS A 51 -19.82 -3.21 10.51
CA HIS A 51 -18.66 -3.20 11.39
C HIS A 51 -17.66 -4.27 10.96
N SER A 52 -16.40 -4.14 11.41
CA SER A 52 -15.38 -5.17 11.20
C SER A 52 -15.81 -6.47 11.86
N ALA A 53 -15.82 -7.58 11.12
CA ALA A 53 -16.14 -8.90 11.65
C ALA A 53 -15.22 -9.25 12.82
N ARG A 54 -13.92 -8.98 12.68
CA ARG A 54 -12.91 -9.20 13.73
C ARG A 54 -13.19 -8.38 14.99
N GLY A 55 -13.63 -7.14 14.83
CA GLY A 55 -13.98 -6.27 15.96
C GLY A 55 -15.23 -6.74 16.69
N VAL A 56 -16.21 -7.26 15.94
CA VAL A 56 -17.42 -7.89 16.49
C VAL A 56 -17.06 -9.17 17.24
N MET A 57 -16.28 -10.08 16.65
CA MET A 57 -15.84 -11.31 17.30
C MET A 57 -15.04 -11.03 18.58
N TRP A 58 -14.16 -10.02 18.55
CA TRP A 58 -13.40 -9.59 19.73
C TRP A 58 -14.33 -9.14 20.87
N PHE A 59 -15.34 -8.33 20.56
CA PHE A 59 -16.32 -7.89 21.55
C PHE A 59 -17.13 -9.06 22.11
N LEU A 60 -17.54 -10.00 21.26
CA LEU A 60 -18.33 -11.16 21.69
C LEU A 60 -17.55 -12.07 22.64
N ASP A 61 -16.23 -12.20 22.45
CA ASP A 61 -15.36 -13.02 23.31
C ASP A 61 -14.92 -12.29 24.59
N LYS A 62 -14.46 -11.03 24.47
CA LYS A 62 -13.91 -10.27 25.60
C LYS A 62 -14.94 -9.47 26.39
N GLY A 63 -16.13 -9.26 25.83
CA GLY A 63 -17.16 -8.38 26.41
C GLY A 63 -16.87 -6.89 26.29
N GLU A 64 -15.71 -6.51 25.75
CA GLU A 64 -15.25 -5.13 25.62
C GLU A 64 -14.71 -4.83 24.22
N ARG A 65 -14.67 -3.53 23.89
CA ARG A 65 -14.11 -3.09 22.61
C ARG A 65 -12.59 -3.11 22.68
N ASN A 66 -11.97 -3.45 21.55
CA ASN A 66 -10.53 -3.25 21.40
C ASN A 66 -10.17 -1.77 21.66
N GLN A 67 -8.99 -1.56 22.23
CA GLN A 67 -8.48 -0.26 22.66
C GLN A 67 -8.56 0.79 21.53
N ALA A 68 -8.99 1.99 21.88
CA ALA A 68 -9.04 3.10 20.94
C ALA A 68 -7.64 3.35 20.33
N GLY A 69 -7.58 3.51 19.00
CA GLY A 69 -6.32 3.75 18.30
C GLY A 69 -5.55 2.50 17.89
N THR A 70 -6.08 1.30 18.16
CA THR A 70 -5.50 0.04 17.69
C THR A 70 -6.32 -0.59 16.56
N VAL A 71 -5.74 -1.57 15.88
CA VAL A 71 -6.32 -2.30 14.75
C VAL A 71 -6.04 -3.79 14.93
N LEU A 72 -7.07 -4.62 14.76
CA LEU A 72 -6.94 -6.07 14.73
C LEU A 72 -6.53 -6.55 13.34
N ARG A 73 -5.46 -7.33 13.26
CA ARG A 73 -5.02 -7.99 12.02
C ARG A 73 -4.73 -9.46 12.26
N ALA A 74 -4.98 -10.25 11.22
CA ALA A 74 -4.65 -11.68 11.22
C ALA A 74 -3.14 -11.88 11.03
N LYS A 75 -2.49 -12.59 11.96
CA LYS A 75 -1.08 -13.00 11.89
C LYS A 75 -0.83 -14.04 10.79
N CYS A 76 -1.83 -14.89 10.53
CA CYS A 76 -1.80 -15.94 9.49
C CYS A 76 -1.83 -15.39 8.05
N LYS A 77 -1.90 -14.07 7.86
CA LYS A 77 -1.96 -13.37 6.56
C LYS A 77 -3.18 -13.70 5.69
N ASN A 78 -4.10 -14.52 6.19
CA ASN A 78 -5.38 -14.77 5.56
C ASN A 78 -6.36 -13.62 5.83
N PHE A 79 -6.79 -12.93 4.77
CA PHE A 79 -7.71 -11.80 4.86
C PHE A 79 -9.14 -12.20 5.23
N ALA A 80 -9.55 -13.44 4.99
CA ALA A 80 -10.84 -13.97 5.41
C ALA A 80 -10.85 -14.41 6.88
N CYS A 81 -9.67 -14.64 7.48
CA CYS A 81 -9.60 -15.17 8.84
C CYS A 81 -10.16 -14.19 9.88
N ILE A 82 -11.03 -14.72 10.74
CA ILE A 82 -11.67 -14.04 11.88
C ILE A 82 -11.42 -14.76 13.22
N SER A 83 -10.66 -15.86 13.24
CA SER A 83 -10.26 -16.56 14.47
C SER A 83 -9.48 -15.62 15.40
N LEU A 84 -9.86 -15.56 16.68
CA LEU A 84 -9.24 -14.69 17.68
C LEU A 84 -7.81 -15.10 18.03
N ASP A 85 -7.49 -16.40 17.99
CA ASP A 85 -6.13 -16.91 18.22
C ASP A 85 -5.13 -16.42 17.16
N HIS A 86 -5.67 -16.06 15.99
CA HIS A 86 -4.90 -15.52 14.88
C HIS A 86 -4.89 -13.99 14.85
N MET A 87 -5.60 -13.33 15.76
CA MET A 87 -5.61 -11.87 15.84
C MET A 87 -4.45 -11.33 16.65
N VAL A 88 -3.82 -10.30 16.11
CA VAL A 88 -2.83 -9.49 16.81
C VAL A 88 -3.32 -8.04 16.79
N VAL A 89 -3.20 -7.39 17.94
CA VAL A 89 -3.52 -5.98 18.12
C VAL A 89 -2.30 -5.16 17.72
N PHE A 90 -2.46 -4.27 16.76
CA PHE A 90 -1.44 -3.30 16.37
C PHE A 90 -1.89 -1.90 16.72
N THR A 91 -0.98 -1.02 17.11
CA THR A 91 -1.28 0.41 17.10
C THR A 91 -1.46 0.90 15.65
N ARG A 92 -2.22 1.98 15.44
CA ARG A 92 -2.34 2.61 14.13
C ARG A 92 -1.00 3.06 13.53
N ALA A 93 0.01 3.32 14.36
CA ALA A 93 1.35 3.69 13.91
C ALA A 93 2.17 2.48 13.44
N GLU A 94 1.96 1.30 14.02
CA GLU A 94 2.66 0.07 13.66
C GLU A 94 2.05 -0.61 12.43
N ALA A 95 0.72 -0.51 12.26
CA ALA A 95 0.02 -1.19 11.18
C ALA A 95 0.58 -0.89 9.76
N PRO A 96 0.97 0.35 9.40
CA PRO A 96 1.61 0.62 8.12
C PRO A 96 3.01 0.00 7.98
N LYS A 97 3.81 -0.03 9.06
CA LYS A 97 5.15 -0.65 9.03
C LYS A 97 5.03 -2.14 8.75
N GLU A 98 4.08 -2.78 9.42
CA GLU A 98 3.76 -4.19 9.26
C GLU A 98 3.22 -4.50 7.85
N GLN A 99 2.31 -3.67 7.35
CA GLN A 99 1.77 -3.80 5.99
C GLN A 99 2.87 -3.63 4.93
N SER A 100 3.82 -2.75 5.17
CA SER A 100 5.00 -2.56 4.31
C SER A 100 5.91 -3.79 4.34
N ALA A 101 6.17 -4.37 5.51
CA ALA A 101 6.96 -5.60 5.65
C ALA A 101 6.32 -6.80 4.93
N ARG A 102 4.98 -6.81 4.81
CA ARG A 102 4.23 -7.79 4.00
C ARG A 102 4.26 -7.52 2.50
N GLY A 103 4.81 -6.39 2.05
CA GLY A 103 4.86 -6.02 0.63
C GLY A 103 3.52 -5.54 0.05
N GLU A 104 2.49 -5.31 0.87
CA GLU A 104 1.17 -4.93 0.39
C GLU A 104 1.13 -3.53 -0.26
N PHE A 105 2.14 -2.70 -0.01
CA PHE A 105 2.27 -1.39 -0.65
C PHE A 105 2.95 -1.43 -2.03
N SER A 106 3.57 -2.54 -2.41
CA SER A 106 4.29 -2.70 -3.70
C SER A 106 3.34 -2.93 -4.88
N THR A 107 2.25 -2.17 -4.96
CA THR A 107 1.27 -2.29 -6.06
C THR A 107 1.74 -1.50 -7.28
N ALA A 108 1.49 -2.03 -8.48
CA ALA A 108 1.84 -1.37 -9.74
C ALA A 108 1.27 0.06 -9.82
N LYS A 109 0.03 0.27 -9.35
CA LYS A 109 -0.61 1.59 -9.31
C LYS A 109 0.14 2.57 -8.39
N ARG A 110 0.55 2.15 -7.20
CA ARG A 110 1.30 3.00 -6.28
C ARG A 110 2.69 3.32 -6.82
N ASN A 111 3.37 2.34 -7.41
CA ASN A 111 4.68 2.52 -8.01
C ASN A 111 4.62 3.48 -9.20
N ALA A 112 3.65 3.31 -10.11
CA ALA A 112 3.44 4.23 -11.22
C ALA A 112 3.14 5.66 -10.74
N ALA A 113 2.29 5.81 -9.71
CA ALA A 113 2.03 7.12 -9.12
C ALA A 113 3.28 7.75 -8.49
N ALA A 114 4.13 6.96 -7.83
CA ALA A 114 5.40 7.45 -7.28
C ALA A 114 6.37 7.90 -8.38
N ILE A 115 6.49 7.12 -9.47
CA ILE A 115 7.31 7.48 -10.64
C ILE A 115 6.78 8.76 -11.28
N ASN A 116 5.46 8.89 -11.48
CA ASN A 116 4.87 10.09 -12.07
C ASN A 116 5.09 11.33 -11.20
N ARG A 117 4.97 11.20 -9.87
CA ARG A 117 5.33 12.30 -8.95
C ARG A 117 6.80 12.67 -9.07
N ALA A 118 7.69 11.68 -9.10
CA ALA A 118 9.13 11.92 -9.28
C ALA A 118 9.43 12.63 -10.60
N ARG A 119 8.72 12.30 -11.68
CA ARG A 119 8.83 12.96 -12.99
C ARG A 119 8.25 14.37 -13.03
N ALA A 120 7.21 14.65 -12.24
CA ALA A 120 6.59 15.96 -12.15
C ALA A 120 7.40 16.95 -11.29
N MET A 121 8.31 16.46 -10.44
CA MET A 121 9.18 17.31 -9.64
C MET A 121 10.20 18.01 -10.56
N PRO A 122 10.42 19.33 -10.40
CA PRO A 122 11.41 20.04 -11.19
C PRO A 122 12.81 19.48 -10.88
N THR A 123 13.47 18.95 -11.91
CA THR A 123 14.86 18.52 -11.82
C THR A 123 15.79 19.71 -12.04
N LYS A 124 16.91 19.76 -11.32
CA LYS A 124 17.93 20.82 -11.48
C LYS A 124 18.55 20.87 -12.87
N LEU A 125 18.49 19.76 -13.61
CA LEU A 125 18.96 19.65 -14.98
C LEU A 125 17.77 19.40 -15.91
N SER A 126 17.80 20.03 -17.08
CA SER A 126 16.93 19.76 -18.22
C SER A 126 17.71 19.06 -19.33
N VAL A 127 17.02 18.61 -20.38
CA VAL A 127 17.65 18.02 -21.57
C VAL A 127 18.64 19.01 -22.22
N ASP A 128 18.27 20.28 -22.29
CA ASP A 128 19.11 21.31 -22.92
C ASP A 128 20.35 21.61 -22.09
N LEU A 129 20.21 21.70 -20.77
CA LEU A 129 21.37 21.83 -19.87
C LEU A 129 22.30 20.61 -19.95
N ALA A 130 21.74 19.40 -20.12
CA ALA A 130 22.54 18.20 -20.31
C ALA A 130 23.33 18.22 -21.64
N ARG A 131 22.76 18.79 -22.71
CA ARG A 131 23.47 19.02 -23.98
C ARG A 131 24.58 20.05 -23.84
N GLU A 132 24.29 21.16 -23.17
CA GLU A 132 25.27 22.21 -22.87
C GLU A 132 26.46 21.64 -22.10
N ILE A 133 26.22 20.87 -21.05
CA ILE A 133 27.25 20.20 -20.23
C ILE A 133 28.19 19.30 -21.05
N ARG A 134 27.68 18.67 -22.13
CA ARG A 134 28.49 17.81 -23.02
C ARG A 134 29.39 18.59 -23.95
N GLN A 135 28.96 19.77 -24.38
CA GLN A 135 29.72 20.63 -25.30
C GLN A 135 30.79 21.45 -24.56
N ARG A 136 30.55 21.72 -23.28
CA ARG A 136 31.46 22.49 -22.43
C ARG A 136 32.76 21.72 -22.13
N PRO A 137 33.95 22.30 -22.41
CA PRO A 137 35.24 21.63 -22.21
C PRO A 137 35.73 21.66 -20.76
N GLU A 138 35.13 22.46 -19.88
CA GLU A 138 35.62 22.66 -18.51
C GLU A 138 35.56 21.37 -17.67
N SER A 139 36.29 21.34 -16.55
CA SER A 139 36.29 20.14 -15.71
C SER A 139 34.92 19.93 -15.02
N SER A 140 34.56 18.68 -14.75
CA SER A 140 33.30 18.37 -14.05
C SER A 140 33.26 18.93 -12.61
N ARG A 141 34.42 19.25 -12.01
CA ARG A 141 34.52 19.91 -10.71
C ARG A 141 34.11 21.39 -10.81
N ASP A 142 34.48 22.05 -11.90
CA ASP A 142 34.22 23.48 -12.10
C ASP A 142 32.79 23.75 -12.55
N LEU A 143 32.21 22.83 -13.35
CA LEU A 143 30.81 22.94 -13.80
C LEU A 143 29.78 22.57 -12.73
N ALA A 144 30.13 21.70 -11.79
CA ALA A 144 29.25 21.26 -10.70
C ALA A 144 28.58 22.42 -9.93
N PRO A 145 29.33 23.43 -9.41
CA PRO A 145 28.72 24.57 -8.72
C PRO A 145 27.87 25.45 -9.65
N VAL A 146 28.24 25.59 -10.92
CA VAL A 146 27.49 26.41 -11.90
C VAL A 146 26.08 25.88 -12.11
N TYR A 147 25.92 24.56 -12.24
CA TYR A 147 24.60 23.93 -12.42
C TYR A 147 23.96 23.44 -11.11
N GLY A 148 24.61 23.68 -9.96
CA GLY A 148 24.10 23.28 -8.64
C GLY A 148 23.95 21.76 -8.44
N VAL A 149 24.78 20.96 -9.11
CA VAL A 149 24.79 19.48 -9.06
C VAL A 149 26.17 18.95 -8.65
N SER A 150 26.29 17.64 -8.38
CA SER A 150 27.59 17.04 -8.06
C SER A 150 28.44 16.83 -9.32
N SER A 151 29.77 16.79 -9.15
CA SER A 151 30.70 16.45 -10.25
C SER A 151 30.46 15.05 -10.82
N GLY A 152 29.98 14.12 -10.00
CA GLY A 152 29.54 12.79 -10.43
C GLY A 152 28.35 12.85 -11.39
N THR A 153 27.36 13.71 -11.13
CA THR A 153 26.22 13.93 -12.03
C THR A 153 26.68 14.47 -13.38
N ILE A 154 27.56 15.48 -13.39
CA ILE A 154 28.14 16.03 -14.63
C ILE A 154 28.89 14.94 -15.42
N THR A 155 29.69 14.13 -14.73
CA THR A 155 30.43 13.02 -15.34
C THR A 155 29.49 11.98 -15.96
N ALA A 156 28.42 11.61 -15.26
CA ALA A 156 27.43 10.66 -15.74
C ALA A 156 26.62 11.20 -16.94
N VAL A 157 26.32 12.51 -16.97
CA VAL A 157 25.70 13.18 -18.13
C VAL A 157 26.63 13.16 -19.34
N ARG A 158 27.92 13.45 -19.15
CA ARG A 158 28.94 13.41 -20.23
C ARG A 158 29.13 12.01 -20.82
N ARG A 159 29.11 10.99 -19.97
CA ARG A 159 29.21 9.57 -20.40
C ARG A 159 27.90 9.02 -20.99
N GLY A 160 26.82 9.82 -21.00
CA GLY A 160 25.51 9.38 -21.51
C GLY A 160 24.74 8.41 -20.58
N ALA A 161 25.24 8.16 -19.37
CA ALA A 161 24.57 7.32 -18.38
C ALA A 161 23.33 8.01 -17.77
N LEU A 162 23.35 9.34 -17.72
CA LEU A 162 22.19 10.16 -17.37
C LEU A 162 21.78 11.02 -18.57
N TRP A 163 20.47 11.21 -18.72
CA TRP A 163 19.87 11.92 -19.85
C TRP A 163 20.32 11.38 -21.22
N PRO A 164 20.20 10.06 -21.48
CA PRO A 164 20.58 9.49 -22.77
C PRO A 164 19.77 10.18 -23.87
N GLU A 165 20.45 10.63 -24.92
CA GLU A 165 19.74 11.06 -26.12
C GLU A 165 19.14 9.82 -26.77
N ALA A 166 17.87 9.89 -27.14
CA ALA A 166 17.22 8.79 -27.84
C ALA A 166 18.03 8.48 -29.10
N ALA A 167 18.58 7.27 -29.19
CA ALA A 167 19.31 6.85 -30.38
C ALA A 167 18.34 6.94 -31.57
N ASN A 168 18.75 7.62 -32.64
CA ASN A 168 18.04 7.62 -33.92
C ASN A 168 17.82 6.16 -34.34
N GLY A 169 16.56 5.70 -34.36
CA GLY A 169 16.22 4.31 -34.65
C GLY A 169 15.66 3.47 -33.49
N SER A 170 15.65 3.99 -32.25
CA SER A 170 15.11 3.26 -31.09
C SER A 170 13.58 3.28 -30.95
N SER A 171 12.88 3.91 -31.90
CA SER A 171 11.43 3.80 -32.01
C SER A 171 11.06 2.42 -32.55
N VAL A 172 10.19 1.71 -31.83
CA VAL A 172 9.55 0.44 -32.27
C VAL A 172 8.84 0.59 -33.64
N PHE A 173 8.59 1.83 -34.09
CA PHE A 173 7.98 2.13 -35.38
C PHE A 173 8.97 2.35 -36.54
N ASN A 174 10.29 2.20 -36.33
CA ASN A 174 11.29 2.31 -37.41
C ASN A 174 11.61 0.97 -38.09
N TRP A 175 10.64 0.05 -38.20
CA TRP A 175 10.81 -1.17 -38.99
C TRP A 175 10.81 -0.82 -40.49
N ARG A 176 11.80 -1.32 -41.23
CA ARG A 176 11.84 -1.36 -42.70
C ARG A 176 11.92 -2.83 -43.13
N PRO A 177 11.15 -3.27 -44.14
CA PRO A 177 11.12 -4.65 -44.63
C PRO A 177 12.47 -5.10 -45.20
#